data_AF-A0A940MHE4-F1
#
_entry.id   AF-A0A940MHE4-F1
#
_cell.length_a   1.000
_cell.length_b   1.000
_cell.length_c   1.000
_cell.angle_alpha   90.00
_cell.angle_beta   90.00
_cell.angle_gamma   90.00
#
_symmetry.space_group_name_H-M   'P 1'
#
loop_
_entity.id
_entity.type
_entity.pdbx_description
1 polymer ?
#
loop_
_entity_poly.entity_id
_entity_poly.type
_entity_poly.pdbx_seq_one_letter_code
_entity_poly.pdbx_strand_id
1 'polypeptide(L)' 'MTQCFKGGHDYPIEDEYGAYCEEHGVTAIWSHPDKRVPHDPPTPPSAEDEPPPRSAGGPHMS' A
#
# COMPACT_ATOMS: atom_id res chain seq x y z
N MET A 1 4.58 -9.42 -26.93
CA MET A 1 3.41 -8.86 -26.25
C MET A 1 3.04 -9.84 -25.16
N THR A 2 2.92 -9.37 -23.92
CA THR A 2 2.51 -10.21 -22.79
C THR A 2 1.00 -10.39 -22.84
N GLN A 3 0.50 -11.62 -22.67
CA GLN A 3 -0.93 -11.91 -22.68
C GLN A 3 -1.56 -11.70 -21.29
N CYS A 4 -2.70 -11.02 -21.25
CA CYS A 4 -3.57 -10.92 -20.09
C CYS A 4 -4.11 -12.30 -19.71
N PHE A 5 -3.76 -12.77 -18.51
CA PHE A 5 -4.16 -14.11 -18.02
C PHE A 5 -5.67 -14.25 -17.79
N LYS A 6 -6.41 -13.13 -17.72
CA LYS A 6 -7.85 -13.11 -17.44
C LYS A 6 -8.71 -13.02 -18.71
N GLY A 7 -8.18 -12.39 -19.77
CA GLY A 7 -8.93 -12.11 -20.99
C GLY A 7 -8.37 -12.74 -22.26
N GLY A 8 -7.18 -13.35 -22.24
CA GLY A 8 -6.56 -13.95 -23.43
C GLY A 8 -6.17 -12.94 -24.53
N HIS A 9 -6.28 -11.64 -24.27
CA HIS A 9 -5.82 -10.56 -25.12
C HIS A 9 -4.45 -10.04 -24.65
N ASP A 10 -3.75 -9.26 -25.46
CA ASP A 10 -2.49 -8.64 -25.06
C ASP A 10 -2.70 -7.51 -24.05
N TYR A 11 -1.74 -7.29 -23.15
CA TYR A 11 -1.75 -6.13 -22.27
C TYR A 11 -1.54 -4.84 -23.10
N PRO A 12 -2.45 -3.85 -23.06
CA PRO A 12 -2.33 -2.64 -23.86
C PRO A 12 -1.20 -1.71 -23.40
N ILE A 13 -0.80 -1.81 -22.13
CA ILE A 13 0.25 -0.99 -21.52
C ILE A 13 1.32 -1.93 -20.97
N GLU A 14 2.52 -1.89 -21.55
CA GLU A 14 3.71 -2.63 -21.10
C GLU A 14 4.88 -1.65 -20.92
N ASP A 15 5.51 -1.66 -19.75
CA ASP A 15 6.69 -0.86 -19.40
C ASP A 15 7.76 -1.74 -18.73
N GLU A 16 8.96 -1.22 -18.47
CA GLU A 16 10.09 -1.99 -17.92
C GLU A 16 9.83 -2.68 -16.55
N TYR A 17 8.79 -2.29 -15.82
CA TYR A 17 8.39 -2.84 -14.53
C TYR A 17 7.25 -3.87 -14.63
N GLY A 18 6.47 -3.87 -15.72
CA GLY A 18 5.32 -4.76 -15.85
C GLY A 18 4.34 -4.40 -16.97
N ALA A 19 3.14 -4.93 -16.86
CA ALA A 19 2.06 -4.72 -17.82
C ALA A 19 0.71 -4.54 -17.13
N TYR A 20 -0.15 -3.66 -17.66
CA TYR A 20 -1.46 -3.34 -17.09
C TYR A 20 -2.59 -3.54 -18.11
N CYS A 21 -3.69 -4.16 -17.65
CA CYS A 21 -4.92 -4.35 -18.41
C CYS A 21 -6.06 -3.52 -17.80
N GLU A 22 -6.51 -2.51 -18.53
CA GLU A 22 -7.62 -1.64 -18.11
C GLU A 22 -8.97 -2.36 -18.04
N GLU A 23 -9.25 -3.29 -18.96
CA GLU A 23 -10.51 -4.01 -19.04
C GLU A 23 -10.75 -4.90 -17.81
N HIS A 24 -9.69 -5.55 -17.33
CA HIS A 24 -9.76 -6.52 -16.24
C HIS A 24 -9.22 -5.99 -14.90
N GLY A 25 -8.59 -4.80 -14.90
CA GLY A 25 -7.95 -4.19 -13.73
C GLY A 25 -6.79 -5.03 -13.18
N VAL A 26 -6.12 -5.82 -14.03
CA VAL A 26 -5.02 -6.72 -13.61
C VAL A 26 -3.67 -6.15 -14.03
N THR A 27 -2.68 -6.29 -13.16
CA THR A 27 -1.29 -5.88 -13.41
C THR A 27 -0.38 -7.10 -13.32
N ALA A 28 0.43 -7.34 -14.35
CA ALA A 28 1.52 -8.30 -14.35
C ALA A 28 2.80 -7.58 -13.94
N ILE A 29 3.38 -7.91 -12.80
CA ILE A 29 4.64 -7.32 -12.31
C ILE A 29 5.81 -8.23 -12.67
N TRP A 30 6.84 -7.68 -13.31
CA TRP A 30 8.05 -8.44 -13.59
C TRP A 30 8.94 -8.44 -12.35
N SER A 31 9.20 -9.63 -11.80
CA SER A 31 10.11 -9.78 -10.66
C SER A 31 11.54 -9.60 -11.15
N HIS A 32 12.08 -8.40 -10.98
CA HIS A 32 13.51 -8.15 -11.12
C HIS A 32 14.23 -8.68 -9.87
N PRO A 33 15.16 -9.65 -9.98
CA PRO A 33 15.77 -10.30 -8.82
C PRO A 33 16.65 -9.38 -7.94
N ASP A 34 16.90 -8.15 -8.36
CA ASP A 34 17.87 -7.24 -7.72
C ASP A 34 17.31 -6.31 -6.64
N LYS A 35 16.02 -6.36 -6.29
CA LYS A 35 15.47 -5.52 -5.22
C LYS A 35 14.84 -6.33 -4.08
N ARG A 36 15.65 -7.15 -3.40
CA ARG A 36 15.32 -7.52 -2.01
C ARG A 36 15.51 -6.27 -1.15
N VAL A 37 14.43 -5.53 -0.94
CA VAL A 37 14.38 -4.47 0.08
C VAL A 37 14.63 -5.16 1.43
N PRO A 38 15.67 -4.82 2.21
CA PRO A 38 15.79 -5.31 3.58
C PRO A 38 14.57 -4.82 4.35
N HIS A 39 13.75 -5.76 4.82
CA HIS A 39 12.56 -5.47 5.59
C HIS A 39 13.03 -5.15 7.01
N ASP A 40 13.33 -3.88 7.30
CA ASP A 40 13.47 -3.45 8.69
C ASP A 40 12.06 -3.52 9.33
N PRO A 41 11.87 -4.21 10.47
CA PRO A 41 10.57 -4.29 11.09
C PRO A 41 10.11 -2.87 11.49
N PRO A 42 8.83 -2.51 11.30
CA PRO A 42 8.37 -1.17 11.67
C PRO A 42 8.55 -0.95 13.17
N THR A 43 9.33 0.07 13.56
CA THR A 43 9.43 0.53 14.94
C THR A 43 8.04 0.96 15.41
N PRO A 44 7.51 0.42 16.51
CA PRO A 44 6.22 0.87 17.03
C PRO A 44 6.31 2.36 17.42
N PRO A 45 5.23 3.15 17.24
CA PRO A 45 5.21 4.53 17.70
C PRO A 45 5.42 4.56 19.23
N SER A 46 6.42 5.32 19.68
CA SER A 46 6.69 5.50 21.11
C SER A 46 5.49 6.22 21.75
N ALA A 47 4.97 5.69 22.86
CA ALA A 47 3.77 6.15 23.56
C ALA A 47 3.92 7.52 24.27
N GLU A 48 4.83 8.38 23.80
CA GLU A 48 5.14 9.68 24.37
C GLU A 48 4.43 10.84 23.65
N ASP A 49 3.82 10.58 22.48
CA ASP A 49 3.04 11.56 21.70
C ASP A 49 1.51 11.39 21.89
N GLU A 50 1.06 10.85 23.03
CA GLU A 50 -0.37 10.94 23.38
C GLU A 50 -0.56 12.13 24.34
N PRO A 51 -1.21 13.24 23.92
CA PRO A 51 -1.51 14.33 24.83
C PRO A 51 -2.47 13.79 25.92
N PRO A 52 -2.25 14.11 27.21
CA PRO A 52 -3.10 13.58 28.27
C PRO A 52 -4.56 13.96 28.03
N PRO A 53 -5.52 13.07 28.34
CA PRO A 53 -6.93 13.34 28.11
C PRO A 53 -7.34 14.62 28.87
N ARG A 54 -7.89 15.60 28.13
CA ARG A 54 -8.40 16.83 28.73
C ARG A 54 -9.62 16.45 29.58
N SER A 55 -9.49 16.53 30.90
CA SER A 55 -10.56 16.28 31.86
C SER A 55 -11.82 17.07 31.51
N ALA A 56 -12.85 16.39 31.02
CA ALA A 56 -14.18 16.94 30.86
C ALA A 56 -14.97 16.70 32.16
N GLY A 57 -15.11 17.73 32.99
CA GLY A 57 -15.96 17.70 34.18
C GLY A 57 -16.55 19.08 34.45
N GLY A 58 -17.81 19.29 34.06
CA GLY A 58 -18.64 20.43 34.53
C GLY A 58 -19.31 20.12 35.89
N PRO A 59 -20.39 20.84 36.27
CA PRO A 59 -20.45 22.27 36.57
C PRO A 59 -20.66 22.57 38.08
N HIS A 60 -20.59 23.87 38.38
CA HIS A 60 -20.79 24.60 39.64
C HIS A 60 -22.04 24.23 40.48
N MET A 61 -21.90 23.98 41.79
CA MET A 61 -22.79 24.46 42.88
C MET A 61 -22.38 23.93 44.28
N SER A 62 -22.19 24.83 45.25
CA SER A 62 -22.71 24.78 46.64
C SER A 62 -22.33 26.06 47.37
#